data_AF-A0A170XU69-F1
#
_entry.id   AF-A0A170XU69-F1
#
_cell.length_a   1.000
_cell.length_b   1.000
_cell.length_c   1.000
_cell.angle_alpha   90.00
_cell.angle_beta   90.00
_cell.angle_gamma   90.00
#
_symmetry.space_group_name_H-M   'P 1'
#
loop_
_entity.id
_entity.type
_entity.pdbx_description
1 polymer ?
#
loop_
_entity_poly.entity_id
_entity_poly.type
_entity_poly.pdbx_seq_one_letter_code
_entity_poly.pdbx_strand_id
1 'polypeptide(L)'
;MCTGDVEKPKKKRKHRKGRESQDSIDSLSEEQSDLFNGAQFSTDCSEFYDVDFYRRYFKRKKQIADEALEHRKLWRKQQVKLRIHVEKLIAHNAGPDWFQDLSNLQMKLIDSIPETIEEDRQKSSVRGTQVLLYKFGIYPQLCSKLLKLCMVESEADPIKFLFLVHREVVILETDDYEREFFQAKQAGKRISPFSLNERLLLSGVFHVHFETFLKKLDDILPPGYKSPKILLGKKPTKPKKKMPSCPYLQPQPINEKSWIEERAEGDLIKKIMRDMKFREELTRREKFKKDMDLKERERKFQEETDELIQRAHSEEMKGMLNPQPPSKDSLVKKGRPKETK
;
A
#
# COMPACT_ATOMS: atom_id res chain seq x y z
N MET A 1 36.91 50.55 -4.11
CA MET A 1 35.68 51.37 -4.18
C MET A 1 34.51 50.44 -4.46
N CYS A 2 33.47 50.54 -3.62
CA CYS A 2 32.08 50.06 -3.78
C CYS A 2 31.86 48.56 -4.06
N THR A 3 31.66 47.72 -3.03
CA THR A 3 30.38 47.38 -2.34
C THR A 3 29.36 46.65 -3.21
N GLY A 4 28.95 45.45 -2.79
CA GLY A 4 27.76 44.80 -3.34
C GLY A 4 27.47 43.36 -2.90
N ASP A 5 27.74 42.99 -1.65
CA ASP A 5 27.29 41.71 -1.09
C ASP A 5 25.77 41.76 -0.83
N VAL A 6 25.00 41.08 -1.68
CA VAL A 6 23.56 40.88 -1.49
C VAL A 6 23.35 39.51 -0.82
N GLU A 7 23.26 39.54 0.50
CA GLU A 7 22.81 38.42 1.32
C GLU A 7 21.39 38.00 0.91
N LYS A 8 21.24 36.74 0.47
CA LYS A 8 19.92 36.13 0.25
C LYS A 8 19.40 35.52 1.56
N PRO A 9 18.14 35.79 1.96
CA PRO A 9 17.60 35.31 3.21
C PRO A 9 17.31 33.80 3.16
N LYS A 10 17.87 33.07 4.14
CA LYS A 10 17.58 31.66 4.42
C LYS A 10 16.10 31.50 4.81
N LYS A 11 15.25 31.09 3.86
CA LYS A 11 13.88 30.64 4.11
C LYS A 11 13.89 29.38 4.98
N LYS A 12 13.70 29.55 6.30
CA LYS A 12 13.38 28.46 7.23
C LYS A 12 12.06 27.81 6.80
N ARG A 13 12.14 26.60 6.22
CA ARG A 13 10.97 25.72 6.03
C ARG A 13 10.43 25.33 7.41
N LYS A 14 9.33 25.95 7.81
CA LYS A 14 8.51 25.51 8.95
C LYS A 14 7.92 24.14 8.61
N HIS A 15 8.44 23.08 9.25
CA HIS A 15 7.75 21.80 9.33
C HIS A 15 6.45 22.00 10.11
N ARG A 16 5.33 22.03 9.39
CA ARG A 16 3.99 22.00 9.95
C ARG A 16 3.76 20.58 10.47
N LYS A 17 4.11 20.33 11.73
CA LYS A 17 3.67 19.13 12.46
C LYS A 17 2.16 19.25 12.62
N GLY A 18 1.42 18.37 11.95
CA GLY A 18 0.01 18.14 12.23
C GLY A 18 -0.14 17.76 13.69
N ARG A 19 -0.70 18.69 14.46
CA ARG A 19 -1.14 18.48 15.83
C ARG A 19 -2.56 17.94 15.70
N GLU A 20 -2.68 16.64 15.48
CA GLU A 20 -3.96 15.95 15.59
C GLU A 20 -4.35 15.94 17.07
N SER A 21 -5.25 16.86 17.39
CA SER A 21 -6.32 16.76 18.40
C SER A 21 -6.26 15.52 19.30
N GLN A 22 -5.61 15.70 20.45
CA GLN A 22 -5.65 14.78 21.58
C GLN A 22 -6.38 15.39 22.79
N ASP A 23 -7.01 16.56 22.59
CA ASP A 23 -7.66 17.38 23.62
C ASP A 23 -9.20 17.23 23.63
N SER A 24 -9.76 16.13 23.10
CA SER A 24 -11.22 15.92 23.03
C SER A 24 -11.72 14.70 23.80
N ILE A 25 -10.85 14.00 24.54
CA ILE A 25 -11.23 12.79 25.30
C ILE A 25 -11.19 13.02 26.82
N ASP A 26 -10.46 14.01 27.32
CA ASP A 26 -10.40 14.31 28.76
C ASP A 26 -11.57 15.19 29.27
N SER A 27 -12.37 15.78 28.39
CA SER A 27 -13.54 16.60 28.76
C SER A 27 -14.86 15.82 28.85
N LEU A 28 -14.87 14.51 28.58
CA LEU A 28 -16.06 13.65 28.76
C LEU A 28 -16.02 12.80 30.03
N SER A 29 -14.92 12.84 30.81
CA SER A 29 -14.82 12.11 32.08
C SER A 29 -15.22 12.92 33.32
N GLU A 30 -15.37 14.25 33.22
CA GLU A 30 -15.77 15.10 34.35
C GLU A 30 -17.29 15.29 34.47
N GLU A 31 -18.08 15.14 33.39
CA GLU A 31 -19.54 15.29 33.47
C GLU A 31 -20.29 14.02 33.93
N GLN A 32 -19.59 12.88 34.09
CA GLN A 32 -20.22 11.65 34.60
C GLN A 32 -20.09 11.45 36.13
N SER A 33 -19.32 12.28 36.83
CA SER A 33 -19.19 12.16 38.30
C SER A 33 -20.33 12.81 39.09
N ASP A 34 -21.13 13.69 38.48
CA ASP A 34 -22.13 14.49 39.21
C ASP A 34 -23.56 13.93 39.16
N LEU A 35 -23.80 12.88 38.36
CA LEU A 35 -25.10 12.20 38.28
C LEU A 35 -25.32 11.10 39.35
N PHE A 36 -24.33 10.83 40.21
CA PHE A 36 -24.39 9.76 41.21
C PHE A 36 -24.70 10.21 42.66
N ASN A 37 -24.98 11.50 42.89
CA ASN A 37 -25.19 12.04 44.24
C ASN A 37 -26.67 12.20 44.68
N GLY A 38 -27.65 11.73 43.90
CA GLY A 38 -29.07 11.99 44.17
C GLY A 38 -30.01 10.77 44.30
N ALA A 39 -29.57 9.57 43.98
CA ALA A 39 -30.44 8.39 44.05
C ALA A 39 -30.31 7.72 45.43
N GLN A 40 -31.33 7.89 46.28
CA GLN A 40 -31.53 7.04 47.45
C GLN A 40 -31.79 5.60 46.97
N PHE A 41 -30.71 4.84 46.80
CA PHE A 41 -30.78 3.41 46.52
C PHE A 41 -31.36 2.69 47.73
N SER A 42 -32.44 1.95 47.50
CA SER A 42 -33.01 0.99 48.44
C SER A 42 -31.91 0.07 48.99
N THR A 43 -31.83 0.00 50.31
CA THR A 43 -30.80 -0.69 51.09
C THR A 43 -30.93 -2.22 51.11
N ASP A 44 -31.93 -2.79 50.43
CA ASP A 44 -32.26 -4.23 50.52
C ASP A 44 -31.69 -5.09 49.37
N CYS A 45 -30.72 -4.57 48.60
CA CYS A 45 -30.01 -5.36 47.58
C CYS A 45 -28.47 -5.19 47.62
N SER A 46 -27.90 -4.64 48.70
CA SER A 46 -26.47 -4.30 48.75
C SER A 46 -25.52 -5.39 49.28
N GLU A 47 -25.99 -6.61 49.52
CA GLU A 47 -25.16 -7.69 50.10
C GLU A 47 -24.37 -8.53 49.09
N PHE A 48 -24.42 -8.24 47.78
CA PHE A 48 -23.85 -9.16 46.78
C PHE A 48 -22.80 -8.58 45.81
N TYR A 49 -22.27 -7.38 46.08
CA TYR A 49 -21.16 -6.84 45.30
C TYR A 49 -20.01 -6.45 46.23
N ASP A 50 -18.99 -7.31 46.29
CA ASP A 50 -17.70 -7.02 46.94
C ASP A 50 -17.03 -5.83 46.21
N VAL A 51 -17.20 -4.63 46.75
CA VAL A 51 -16.67 -3.38 46.20
C VAL A 51 -15.14 -3.46 46.02
N ASP A 52 -14.44 -4.16 46.92
CA ASP A 52 -13.00 -4.36 46.84
C ASP A 52 -12.61 -5.34 45.74
N PHE A 53 -13.47 -6.32 45.43
CA PHE A 53 -13.30 -7.17 44.25
C PHE A 53 -13.35 -6.34 42.96
N TYR A 54 -14.35 -5.47 42.78
CA TYR A 54 -14.47 -4.65 41.57
C TYR A 54 -13.33 -3.64 41.44
N ARG A 55 -12.91 -3.00 42.54
CA ARG A 55 -11.75 -2.10 42.53
C ARG A 55 -10.48 -2.83 42.09
N ARG A 56 -10.24 -4.04 42.61
CA ARG A 56 -9.11 -4.90 42.18
C ARG A 56 -9.25 -5.34 40.71
N TYR A 57 -10.47 -5.69 40.28
CA TYR A 57 -10.77 -6.08 38.91
C TYR A 57 -10.48 -4.97 37.90
N PHE A 58 -10.99 -3.75 38.12
CA PHE A 58 -10.76 -2.60 37.25
C PHE A 58 -9.29 -2.19 37.21
N LYS A 59 -8.61 -2.21 38.37
CA LYS A 59 -7.15 -1.95 38.43
C LYS A 59 -6.37 -2.97 37.59
N ARG A 60 -6.72 -4.25 37.68
CA ARG A 60 -6.11 -5.32 36.88
C ARG A 60 -6.42 -5.17 35.38
N LYS A 61 -7.66 -4.81 35.02
CA LYS A 61 -8.04 -4.54 33.62
C LYS A 61 -7.29 -3.36 33.03
N LYS A 62 -7.09 -2.28 33.81
CA LYS A 62 -6.27 -1.12 33.40
C LYS A 62 -4.82 -1.53 33.15
N GLN A 63 -4.22 -2.30 34.07
CA GLN A 63 -2.85 -2.83 33.89
C GLN A 63 -2.71 -3.67 32.62
N ILE A 64 -3.65 -4.58 32.35
CA ILE A 64 -3.64 -5.39 31.11
C ILE A 64 -3.74 -4.51 29.87
N ALA A 65 -4.56 -3.45 29.91
CA ALA A 65 -4.67 -2.50 28.79
C ALA A 65 -3.37 -1.73 28.56
N ASP A 66 -2.72 -1.26 29.63
CA ASP A 66 -1.44 -0.54 29.58
C ASP A 66 -0.32 -1.45 29.05
N GLU A 67 -0.23 -2.69 29.54
CA GLU A 67 0.71 -3.71 29.05
C GLU A 67 0.49 -4.00 27.56
N ALA A 68 -0.77 -4.19 27.13
CA ALA A 68 -1.11 -4.41 25.73
C ALA A 68 -0.71 -3.22 24.84
N LEU A 69 -0.81 -1.99 25.36
CA LEU A 69 -0.41 -0.78 24.65
C LEU A 69 1.12 -0.71 24.48
N GLU A 70 1.89 -1.03 25.52
CA GLU A 70 3.35 -1.12 25.44
C GLU A 70 3.81 -2.25 24.49
N HIS A 71 3.17 -3.43 24.54
CA HIS A 71 3.41 -4.50 23.57
C HIS A 71 3.13 -4.05 22.14
N ARG A 72 2.05 -3.31 21.87
CA ARG A 72 1.77 -2.75 20.54
C ARG A 72 2.84 -1.74 20.10
N LYS A 73 3.33 -0.87 21.00
CA LYS A 73 4.42 0.06 20.70
C LYS A 73 5.71 -0.67 20.33
N LEU A 74 6.08 -1.69 21.11
CA LEU A 74 7.24 -2.53 20.84
C LEU A 74 7.11 -3.27 19.51
N TRP A 75 5.94 -3.85 19.24
CA TRP A 75 5.63 -4.51 17.98
C TRP A 75 5.79 -3.57 16.78
N ARG A 76 5.25 -2.35 16.86
CA ARG A 76 5.44 -1.33 15.80
C ARG A 76 6.91 -0.99 15.59
N LYS A 77 7.70 -0.83 16.67
CA LYS A 77 9.14 -0.59 16.57
C LYS A 77 9.87 -1.76 15.89
N GLN A 78 9.51 -3.00 16.22
CA GLN A 78 10.08 -4.19 15.59
C GLN A 78 9.72 -4.29 14.11
N GLN A 79 8.46 -4.02 13.75
CA GLN A 79 8.00 -3.99 12.36
C GLN A 79 8.77 -2.97 11.52
N VAL A 80 9.00 -1.76 12.05
CA VAL A 80 9.82 -0.75 11.38
C VAL A 80 11.26 -1.23 11.20
N LYS A 81 11.87 -1.84 12.23
CA LYS A 81 13.23 -2.39 12.12
C LYS A 81 13.32 -3.50 11.07
N LEU A 82 12.35 -4.41 11.04
CA LEU A 82 12.28 -5.47 10.05
C LEU A 82 12.11 -4.90 8.64
N ARG A 83 11.22 -3.92 8.45
CA ARG A 83 11.03 -3.27 7.15
C ARG A 83 12.33 -2.64 6.64
N ILE A 84 13.01 -1.89 7.50
CA ILE A 84 14.32 -1.30 7.18
C ILE A 84 15.37 -2.38 6.86
N HIS A 85 15.37 -3.49 7.60
CA HIS A 85 16.29 -4.60 7.36
C HIS A 85 16.03 -5.28 6.01
N VAL A 86 14.76 -5.55 5.68
CA VAL A 86 14.34 -6.10 4.40
C VAL A 86 14.68 -5.15 3.26
N GLU A 87 14.37 -3.85 3.39
CA GLU A 87 14.75 -2.83 2.41
C GLU A 87 16.27 -2.80 2.18
N LYS A 88 17.08 -2.92 3.24
CA LYS A 88 18.54 -3.01 3.12
C LYS A 88 19.01 -4.29 2.42
N LEU A 89 18.38 -5.42 2.71
CA LEU A 89 18.71 -6.71 2.10
C LEU A 89 18.38 -6.69 0.60
N ILE A 90 17.20 -6.17 0.25
CA ILE A 90 16.80 -5.97 -1.14
C ILE A 90 17.78 -5.04 -1.84
N ALA A 91 18.13 -3.89 -1.23
CA ALA A 91 19.09 -2.96 -1.80
C ALA A 91 20.49 -3.58 -2.00
N HIS A 92 20.93 -4.44 -1.09
CA HIS A 92 22.21 -5.15 -1.23
C HIS A 92 22.19 -6.21 -2.35
N ASN A 93 21.01 -6.77 -2.64
CA ASN A 93 20.84 -7.82 -3.65
C ASN A 93 20.22 -7.28 -4.96
N ALA A 94 20.06 -5.96 -5.10
CA ALA A 94 19.37 -5.33 -6.22
C ALA A 94 20.14 -5.38 -7.55
N GLY A 95 21.36 -5.92 -7.55
CA GLY A 95 22.18 -6.08 -8.74
C GLY A 95 23.60 -5.54 -8.51
N PRO A 96 24.38 -5.41 -9.59
CA PRO A 96 25.68 -4.76 -9.55
C PRO A 96 25.59 -3.31 -9.06
N ASP A 97 26.64 -2.79 -8.42
CA ASP A 97 26.68 -1.42 -7.89
C ASP A 97 26.46 -0.32 -8.94
N TRP A 98 26.71 -0.64 -10.22
CA TRP A 98 26.49 0.26 -11.36
C TRP A 98 25.04 0.26 -11.85
N PHE A 99 24.26 -0.78 -11.54
CA PHE A 99 22.92 -0.95 -12.06
C PHE A 99 21.92 -0.07 -11.30
N GLN A 100 21.01 0.54 -12.04
CA GLN A 100 19.93 1.33 -11.49
C GLN A 100 18.64 1.07 -12.29
N ASP A 101 17.58 0.72 -11.59
CA ASP A 101 16.25 0.58 -12.19
C ASP A 101 15.82 1.90 -12.84
N LEU A 102 15.49 1.81 -14.13
CA LEU A 102 14.97 2.93 -14.91
C LEU A 102 13.46 3.06 -14.70
N SER A 103 12.99 4.29 -14.55
CA SER A 103 11.55 4.57 -14.54
C SER A 103 10.91 4.28 -15.91
N ASN A 104 9.59 4.07 -15.93
CA ASN A 104 8.84 3.88 -17.19
C ASN A 104 9.03 5.02 -18.20
N LEU A 105 9.23 6.25 -17.73
CA LEU A 105 9.52 7.39 -18.60
C LEU A 105 10.94 7.29 -19.17
N GLN A 106 11.91 6.93 -18.34
CA GLN A 106 13.30 6.75 -18.74
C GLN A 106 13.47 5.62 -19.75
N MET A 107 12.80 4.48 -19.55
CA MET A 107 12.80 3.38 -20.52
C MET A 107 12.29 3.86 -21.89
N LYS A 108 11.14 4.53 -21.93
CA LYS A 108 10.59 5.10 -23.19
C LYS A 108 11.53 6.11 -23.86
N LEU A 109 12.25 6.92 -23.08
CA LEU A 109 13.24 7.85 -23.63
C LEU A 109 14.42 7.10 -24.25
N ILE A 110 14.92 6.06 -23.59
CA ILE A 110 15.98 5.20 -24.13
C ILE A 110 15.52 4.49 -25.40
N ASP A 111 14.29 3.97 -25.43
CA ASP A 111 13.72 3.32 -26.62
C ASP A 111 13.66 4.26 -27.84
N SER A 112 13.50 5.57 -27.60
CA SER A 112 13.47 6.61 -28.65
C SER A 112 14.85 7.12 -29.10
N ILE A 113 15.94 6.67 -28.46
CA ILE A 113 17.31 7.09 -28.82
C ILE A 113 17.67 6.77 -30.28
N PRO A 114 17.45 5.55 -30.79
CA PRO A 114 17.86 5.20 -32.15
C PRO A 114 17.21 6.12 -33.19
N GLU A 115 15.91 6.38 -33.04
CA GLU A 115 15.14 7.27 -33.91
C GLU A 115 15.66 8.72 -33.81
N THR A 116 15.90 9.19 -32.59
CA THR A 116 16.35 10.57 -32.36
C THR A 116 17.76 10.82 -32.91
N ILE A 117 18.68 9.86 -32.75
CA ILE A 117 20.03 9.95 -33.32
C ILE A 117 19.97 10.01 -34.84
N GLU A 118 19.12 9.18 -35.46
CA GLU A 118 18.97 9.16 -36.91
C GLU A 118 18.40 10.48 -37.45
N GLU A 119 17.37 11.03 -36.79
CA GLU A 119 16.83 12.34 -37.14
C GLU A 119 17.85 13.46 -37.01
N ASP A 120 18.61 13.48 -35.91
CA ASP A 120 19.64 14.48 -35.66
C ASP A 120 20.78 14.37 -36.68
N ARG A 121 21.16 13.14 -37.05
CA ARG A 121 22.12 12.87 -38.13
C ARG A 121 21.65 13.44 -39.47
N GLN A 122 20.40 13.18 -39.86
CA GLN A 122 19.81 13.71 -41.10
C GLN A 122 19.74 15.25 -41.09
N LYS A 123 19.40 15.85 -39.94
CA LYS A 123 19.30 17.31 -39.76
C LYS A 123 20.65 17.97 -39.49
N SER A 124 21.76 17.21 -39.41
CA SER A 124 23.09 17.70 -39.00
C SER A 124 23.07 18.50 -37.68
N SER A 125 22.16 18.13 -36.78
CA SER A 125 21.91 18.73 -35.48
C SER A 125 22.21 17.71 -34.38
N VAL A 126 22.28 18.17 -33.13
CA VAL A 126 22.34 17.27 -31.94
C VAL A 126 21.34 17.70 -30.87
N ARG A 127 20.43 18.60 -31.24
CA ARG A 127 19.53 19.24 -30.27
C ARG A 127 18.51 18.25 -29.75
N GLY A 128 18.02 17.32 -30.59
CA GLY A 128 17.06 16.29 -30.18
C GLY A 128 17.69 15.38 -29.13
N THR A 129 18.85 14.83 -29.45
CA THR A 129 19.64 13.92 -28.61
C THR A 129 20.07 14.58 -27.31
N GLN A 130 20.52 15.84 -27.37
CA GLN A 130 20.90 16.61 -26.18
C GLN A 130 19.71 16.84 -25.23
N VAL A 131 18.52 17.15 -25.76
CA VAL A 131 17.29 17.30 -24.96
C VAL A 131 16.83 15.96 -24.41
N LEU A 132 16.95 14.88 -25.19
CA LEU A 132 16.61 13.53 -24.77
C LEU A 132 17.48 13.10 -23.58
N LEU A 133 18.81 13.23 -23.68
CA LEU A 133 19.73 12.87 -22.59
C LEU A 133 19.49 13.70 -21.33
N TYR A 134 19.18 14.98 -21.48
CA TYR A 134 18.82 15.83 -20.34
C TYR A 134 17.50 15.36 -19.68
N LYS A 135 16.48 15.02 -20.48
CA LYS A 135 15.21 14.46 -19.96
C LYS A 135 15.38 13.07 -19.35
N PHE A 136 16.32 12.28 -19.84
CA PHE A 136 16.66 10.98 -19.29
C PHE A 136 17.25 11.10 -17.87
N GLY A 137 17.88 12.25 -17.57
CA GLY A 137 18.39 12.59 -16.25
C GLY A 137 19.89 12.84 -16.20
N ILE A 138 20.56 12.93 -17.36
CA ILE A 138 21.99 13.23 -17.42
C ILE A 138 22.20 14.73 -17.18
N TYR A 139 22.93 15.04 -16.11
CA TYR A 139 23.19 16.42 -15.68
C TYR A 139 24.65 16.64 -15.29
N PRO A 140 25.33 17.69 -15.79
CA PRO A 140 24.80 18.83 -16.55
C PRO A 140 24.49 18.51 -18.02
N GLN A 141 23.78 19.42 -18.70
CA GLN A 141 23.49 19.27 -20.12
C GLN A 141 24.81 19.20 -20.92
N LEU A 142 24.97 18.10 -21.66
CA LEU A 142 26.22 17.81 -22.39
C LEU A 142 26.46 18.81 -23.52
N CYS A 143 27.73 19.13 -23.79
CA CYS A 143 28.11 20.06 -24.85
C CYS A 143 27.77 19.50 -26.24
N SER A 144 27.18 20.33 -27.10
CA SER A 144 26.81 19.92 -28.46
C SER A 144 28.01 19.46 -29.30
N LYS A 145 29.22 19.97 -29.04
CA LYS A 145 30.45 19.54 -29.74
C LYS A 145 30.80 18.09 -29.41
N LEU A 146 30.73 17.73 -28.12
CA LEU A 146 30.99 16.38 -27.62
C LEU A 146 29.97 15.41 -28.21
N LEU A 147 28.68 15.74 -28.15
CA LEU A 147 27.63 14.89 -28.71
C LEU A 147 27.78 14.67 -30.22
N LYS A 148 28.21 15.70 -30.97
CA LYS A 148 28.51 15.56 -32.40
C LYS A 148 29.64 14.56 -32.64
N LEU A 149 30.72 14.65 -31.86
CA LEU A 149 31.84 13.71 -31.97
C LEU A 149 31.40 12.27 -31.67
N CYS A 150 30.69 12.05 -30.56
CA CYS A 150 30.19 10.71 -30.21
C CYS A 150 29.23 10.16 -31.28
N MET A 151 28.38 11.01 -31.88
CA MET A 151 27.45 10.59 -32.93
C MET A 151 28.16 10.19 -34.23
N VAL A 152 29.25 10.89 -34.58
CA VAL A 152 30.08 10.54 -35.75
C VAL A 152 30.84 9.24 -35.50
N GLU A 153 31.47 9.09 -34.33
CA GLU A 153 32.27 7.91 -33.99
C GLU A 153 31.42 6.65 -33.77
N SER A 154 30.18 6.80 -33.32
CA SER A 154 29.25 5.67 -33.15
C SER A 154 28.58 5.21 -34.45
N GLU A 155 28.70 5.95 -35.55
CA GLU A 155 28.00 5.68 -36.82
C GLU A 155 26.47 5.57 -36.66
N ALA A 156 25.90 6.29 -35.69
CA ALA A 156 24.50 6.21 -35.27
C ALA A 156 24.05 4.87 -34.63
N ASP A 157 24.98 4.01 -34.21
CA ASP A 157 24.65 2.87 -33.35
C ASP A 157 24.33 3.36 -31.92
N PRO A 158 23.09 3.15 -31.41
CA PRO A 158 22.67 3.65 -30.12
C PRO A 158 23.50 3.10 -28.95
N ILE A 159 23.98 1.84 -29.06
CA ILE A 159 24.75 1.20 -27.99
C ILE A 159 26.14 1.81 -27.92
N LYS A 160 26.84 1.90 -29.06
CA LYS A 160 28.16 2.54 -29.14
C LYS A 160 28.08 4.01 -28.73
N PHE A 161 27.04 4.71 -29.19
CA PHE A 161 26.82 6.11 -28.83
C PHE A 161 26.72 6.31 -27.32
N LEU A 162 25.88 5.53 -26.63
CA LEU A 162 25.73 5.62 -25.18
C LEU A 162 27.02 5.29 -24.42
N PHE A 163 27.81 4.31 -24.89
CA PHE A 163 29.12 4.00 -24.31
C PHE A 163 30.14 5.14 -24.49
N LEU A 164 30.17 5.78 -25.68
CA LEU A 164 31.04 6.93 -25.92
C LEU A 164 30.64 8.12 -25.05
N VAL A 165 29.33 8.39 -24.93
CA VAL A 165 28.82 9.42 -24.03
C VAL A 165 29.18 9.12 -22.57
N HIS A 166 29.03 7.86 -22.13
CA HIS A 166 29.45 7.42 -20.79
C HIS A 166 30.93 7.68 -20.54
N ARG A 167 31.81 7.29 -21.46
CA ARG A 167 33.26 7.54 -21.36
C ARG A 167 33.56 9.02 -21.13
N GLU A 168 32.97 9.89 -21.94
CA GLU A 168 33.21 11.33 -21.84
C GLU A 168 32.63 11.92 -20.54
N VAL A 169 31.45 11.47 -20.11
CA VAL A 169 30.83 11.91 -18.85
C VAL A 169 31.67 11.51 -17.64
N VAL A 170 32.19 10.28 -17.62
CA VAL A 170 33.08 9.83 -16.54
C VAL A 170 34.32 10.72 -16.46
N ILE A 171 34.96 11.04 -17.60
CA ILE A 171 36.13 11.92 -17.61
C ILE A 171 35.80 13.30 -17.03
N LEU A 172 34.62 13.84 -17.35
CA LEU A 172 34.18 15.15 -16.84
C LEU A 172 33.84 15.14 -15.34
N GLU A 173 33.34 14.02 -14.81
CA GLU A 173 32.84 13.93 -13.44
C GLU A 173 33.83 13.34 -12.44
N THR A 174 34.86 12.62 -12.90
CA THR A 174 35.80 11.87 -12.04
C THR A 174 36.33 12.71 -10.88
N ASP A 175 36.92 13.88 -11.18
CA ASP A 175 37.59 14.70 -10.16
C ASP A 175 36.64 15.20 -9.06
N ASP A 176 35.41 15.56 -9.43
CA ASP A 176 34.41 16.05 -8.48
C ASP A 176 33.79 14.88 -7.70
N TYR A 177 33.52 13.77 -8.38
CA TYR A 177 32.94 12.59 -7.77
C TYR A 177 33.88 11.91 -6.78
N GLU A 178 35.17 11.79 -7.09
CA GLU A 178 36.16 11.21 -6.18
C GLU A 178 36.30 12.02 -4.88
N ARG A 179 36.23 13.36 -4.99
CA ARG A 179 36.23 14.25 -3.83
C ARG A 179 35.01 14.05 -2.95
N GLU A 180 33.81 13.99 -3.54
CA GLU A 180 32.57 13.71 -2.82
C GLU A 180 32.57 12.31 -2.19
N PHE A 181 33.05 11.31 -2.94
CA PHE A 181 33.17 9.92 -2.49
C PHE A 181 34.07 9.81 -1.26
N PHE A 182 35.24 10.46 -1.29
CA PHE A 182 36.16 10.46 -0.15
C PHE A 182 35.56 11.13 1.09
N GLN A 183 34.88 12.27 0.92
CA GLN A 183 34.20 12.96 2.03
C GLN A 183 33.06 12.12 2.62
N ALA A 184 32.25 11.48 1.77
CA ALA A 184 31.16 10.61 2.20
C ALA A 184 31.69 9.40 2.99
N LYS A 185 32.81 8.81 2.53
CA LYS A 185 33.47 7.69 3.22
C LYS A 185 34.00 8.10 4.59
N GLN A 186 34.63 9.27 4.71
CA GLN A 186 35.07 9.80 6.02
C GLN A 186 33.90 10.04 6.98
N ALA A 187 32.76 10.50 6.46
CA ALA A 187 31.53 10.70 7.25
C ALA A 187 30.79 9.39 7.58
N GLY A 188 31.31 8.22 7.21
CA GLY A 188 30.67 6.92 7.42
C GLY A 188 29.39 6.72 6.61
N LYS A 189 29.17 7.51 5.55
CA LYS A 189 28.03 7.36 4.64
C LYS A 189 28.34 6.33 3.58
N ARG A 190 27.37 5.48 3.27
CA ARG A 190 27.46 4.58 2.10
C ARG A 190 27.16 5.38 0.84
N ILE A 191 28.10 5.38 -0.08
CA ILE A 191 27.99 5.98 -1.41
C ILE A 191 28.41 4.93 -2.44
N SER A 192 27.76 4.92 -3.61
CA SER A 192 28.13 4.00 -4.69
C SER A 192 29.52 4.34 -5.22
N PRO A 193 30.31 3.39 -5.73
CA PRO A 193 31.52 3.71 -6.48
C PRO A 193 31.25 4.39 -7.83
N PHE A 194 30.00 4.37 -8.33
CA PHE A 194 29.61 4.92 -9.63
C PHE A 194 28.78 6.19 -9.51
N SER A 195 29.05 7.18 -10.36
CA SER A 195 28.27 8.41 -10.41
C SER A 195 26.81 8.14 -10.81
N LEU A 196 25.89 9.05 -10.48
CA LEU A 196 24.49 8.86 -10.86
C LEU A 196 24.32 8.79 -12.39
N ASN A 197 25.01 9.66 -13.13
CA ASN A 197 24.94 9.70 -14.58
C ASN A 197 25.54 8.45 -15.20
N GLU A 198 26.65 7.97 -14.65
CA GLU A 198 27.25 6.71 -15.06
C GLU A 198 26.29 5.53 -14.89
N ARG A 199 25.65 5.40 -13.71
CA ARG A 199 24.67 4.34 -13.46
C ARG A 199 23.49 4.41 -14.42
N LEU A 200 22.98 5.62 -14.70
CA LEU A 200 21.90 5.83 -15.66
C LEU A 200 22.31 5.43 -17.09
N LEU A 201 23.50 5.83 -17.54
CA LEU A 201 23.98 5.50 -18.89
C LEU A 201 24.23 4.00 -19.05
N LEU A 202 24.91 3.36 -18.09
CA LEU A 202 25.14 1.91 -18.11
C LEU A 202 23.84 1.11 -18.05
N SER A 203 22.86 1.56 -17.25
CA SER A 203 21.54 0.94 -17.19
C SER A 203 20.77 1.14 -18.51
N GLY A 204 20.89 2.30 -19.15
CA GLY A 204 20.35 2.57 -20.48
C GLY A 204 20.96 1.67 -21.56
N VAL A 205 22.28 1.52 -21.56
CA VAL A 205 23.01 0.59 -22.45
C VAL A 205 22.51 -0.83 -22.25
N PHE A 206 22.41 -1.27 -20.99
CA PHE A 206 21.93 -2.60 -20.66
C PHE A 206 20.51 -2.81 -21.20
N HIS A 207 19.60 -1.83 -21.00
CA HIS A 207 18.22 -1.89 -21.49
C HIS A 207 18.16 -2.05 -23.02
N VAL A 208 18.90 -1.24 -23.79
CA VAL A 208 18.93 -1.36 -25.27
C VAL A 208 19.52 -2.70 -25.71
N HIS A 209 20.59 -3.15 -25.05
CA HIS A 209 21.26 -4.40 -25.42
C HIS A 209 20.51 -5.65 -24.92
N PHE A 210 19.59 -5.51 -23.96
CA PHE A 210 18.99 -6.63 -23.25
C PHE A 210 18.26 -7.61 -24.18
N GLU A 211 17.47 -7.10 -25.13
CA GLU A 211 16.76 -7.96 -26.08
C GLU A 211 17.70 -8.75 -26.98
N THR A 212 18.77 -8.10 -27.45
CA THR A 212 19.79 -8.75 -28.30
C THR A 212 20.59 -9.77 -27.48
N PHE A 213 20.87 -9.46 -26.22
CA PHE A 213 21.51 -10.36 -25.29
C PHE A 213 20.66 -11.61 -25.04
N LEU A 214 19.36 -11.47 -24.79
CA LEU A 214 18.46 -12.63 -24.58
C LEU A 214 18.44 -13.56 -25.79
N LYS A 215 18.34 -13.02 -27.00
CA LYS A 215 18.37 -13.83 -28.23
C LYS A 215 19.67 -14.64 -28.36
N LYS A 216 20.82 -14.00 -28.13
CA LYS A 216 22.12 -14.69 -28.15
C LYS A 216 22.27 -15.68 -27.00
N LEU A 217 21.66 -15.39 -25.86
CA LEU A 217 21.68 -16.27 -24.71
C LEU A 217 20.89 -17.55 -25.01
N ASP A 218 19.77 -17.47 -25.71
CA ASP A 218 18.99 -18.63 -26.16
C ASP A 218 19.81 -19.54 -27.12
N ASP A 219 20.70 -18.96 -27.93
CA ASP A 219 21.59 -19.72 -28.82
C ASP A 219 22.70 -20.47 -28.06
N ILE A 220 23.16 -19.91 -26.93
CA ILE A 220 24.26 -20.46 -26.12
C ILE A 220 23.74 -21.47 -25.11
N LEU A 221 22.57 -21.21 -24.53
CA LEU A 221 22.01 -22.06 -23.49
C LEU A 221 21.59 -23.41 -24.10
N PRO A 222 21.82 -24.53 -23.38
CA PRO A 222 21.31 -25.81 -23.81
C PRO A 222 19.78 -25.70 -23.98
N PRO A 223 19.21 -26.37 -24.98
CA PRO A 223 17.76 -26.32 -25.20
C PRO A 223 17.05 -26.66 -23.89
N GLY A 224 16.17 -25.75 -23.46
CA GLY A 224 15.51 -25.85 -22.17
C GLY A 224 14.96 -27.26 -21.95
N TYR A 225 15.11 -27.76 -20.72
CA TYR A 225 14.65 -29.10 -20.33
C TYR A 225 13.21 -29.28 -20.79
N LYS A 226 13.02 -30.03 -21.89
CA LYS A 226 11.70 -30.42 -22.36
C LYS A 226 11.21 -31.36 -21.27
N SER A 227 10.27 -30.88 -20.44
CA SER A 227 9.58 -31.73 -19.51
C SER A 227 9.18 -32.99 -20.29
N PRO A 228 9.56 -34.19 -19.83
CA PRO A 228 9.21 -35.39 -20.55
C PRO A 228 7.72 -35.30 -20.79
N LYS A 229 7.30 -35.31 -22.06
CA LYS A 229 5.89 -35.43 -22.39
C LYS A 229 5.48 -36.72 -21.72
N ILE A 230 4.91 -36.62 -20.52
CA ILE A 230 4.25 -37.73 -19.88
C ILE A 230 3.16 -38.03 -20.87
N LEU A 231 3.39 -39.05 -21.70
CA LEU A 231 2.33 -39.69 -22.44
C LEU A 231 1.38 -40.14 -21.34
N LEU A 232 0.39 -39.32 -21.02
CA LEU A 232 -0.81 -39.65 -20.27
C LEU A 232 -1.56 -40.65 -21.14
N GLY A 233 -0.97 -41.83 -21.24
CA GLY A 233 -1.20 -42.82 -22.26
C GLY A 233 -0.93 -44.16 -21.63
N LYS A 234 -1.97 -44.64 -20.93
CA LYS A 234 -2.12 -46.00 -20.42
C LYS A 234 -1.14 -46.33 -19.28
N LYS A 235 -1.69 -46.39 -18.06
CA LYS A 235 -1.04 -47.09 -16.95
C LYS A 235 -0.56 -48.45 -17.50
N PRO A 236 0.72 -48.82 -17.38
CA PRO A 236 1.11 -50.18 -17.69
C PRO A 236 0.20 -51.09 -16.88
N THR A 237 -0.46 -52.04 -17.54
CA THR A 237 -1.31 -53.04 -16.88
C THR A 237 -0.47 -53.68 -15.79
N LYS A 238 -0.79 -53.38 -14.52
CA LYS A 238 -0.08 -53.93 -13.36
C LYS A 238 -0.01 -55.45 -13.57
N PRO A 239 1.17 -56.08 -13.49
CA PRO A 239 1.24 -57.53 -13.55
C PRO A 239 0.31 -58.08 -12.46
N LYS A 240 -0.59 -58.99 -12.83
CA LYS A 240 -1.52 -59.63 -11.88
C LYS A 240 -0.66 -60.23 -10.77
N LYS A 241 -0.77 -59.68 -9.55
CA LYS A 241 -0.04 -60.21 -8.39
C LYS A 241 -0.46 -61.68 -8.22
N LYS A 242 0.48 -62.61 -8.37
CA LYS A 242 0.23 -64.02 -8.02
C LYS A 242 0.00 -64.04 -6.51
N MET A 243 -1.19 -64.43 -6.06
CA MET A 243 -1.44 -64.68 -4.65
C MET A 243 -0.53 -65.84 -4.23
N PRO A 244 0.33 -65.67 -3.21
CA PRO A 244 1.05 -66.80 -2.64
C PRO A 244 0.02 -67.79 -2.08
N SER A 245 0.22 -69.09 -2.32
CA SER A 245 -0.71 -70.15 -1.90
C SER A 245 -0.83 -70.29 -0.37
N CYS A 246 0.05 -69.65 0.39
CA CYS A 246 0.09 -69.74 1.84
C CYS A 246 -0.45 -68.46 2.51
N PRO A 247 -1.42 -68.56 3.43
CA PRO A 247 -1.99 -67.42 4.16
C PRO A 247 -0.94 -66.58 4.91
N TYR A 248 0.15 -67.20 5.35
CA TYR A 248 1.21 -66.55 6.12
C TYR A 248 2.25 -65.79 5.27
N LEU A 249 2.19 -65.92 3.94
CA LEU A 249 3.04 -65.18 2.99
C LEU A 249 2.30 -64.00 2.35
N GLN A 250 1.09 -63.68 2.81
CA GLN A 250 0.39 -62.48 2.37
C GLN A 250 1.16 -61.26 2.91
N PRO A 251 1.58 -60.32 2.04
CA PRO A 251 2.17 -59.08 2.52
C PRO A 251 1.15 -58.41 3.43
N GLN A 252 1.55 -58.11 4.66
CA GLN A 252 0.71 -57.35 5.59
C GLN A 252 0.24 -56.08 4.86
N PRO A 253 -1.01 -55.64 5.08
CA PRO A 253 -1.50 -54.42 4.48
C PRO A 253 -0.55 -53.29 4.86
N ILE A 254 0.30 -52.89 3.91
CA ILE A 254 1.17 -51.74 4.08
C ILE A 254 0.21 -50.58 4.19
N ASN A 255 0.15 -49.97 5.38
CA ASN A 255 -0.64 -48.78 5.59
C ASN A 255 -0.21 -47.77 4.52
N GLU A 256 -1.10 -47.47 3.57
CA GLU A 256 -0.77 -46.66 2.39
C GLU A 256 -0.34 -45.24 2.78
N LYS A 257 -0.69 -44.84 4.01
CA LYS A 257 -0.28 -43.58 4.62
C LYS A 257 0.56 -43.86 5.85
N SER A 258 1.63 -43.08 6.01
CA SER A 258 2.37 -43.09 7.26
C SER A 258 1.51 -42.48 8.38
N TRP A 259 1.65 -42.96 9.61
CA TRP A 259 0.94 -42.41 10.78
C TRP A 259 1.14 -40.90 10.98
N ILE A 260 2.25 -40.36 10.45
CA ILE A 260 2.59 -38.93 10.47
C ILE A 260 1.67 -38.15 9.51
N GLU A 261 1.44 -38.67 8.31
CA GLU A 261 0.53 -38.07 7.32
C GLU A 261 -0.91 -38.08 7.80
N GLU A 262 -1.36 -39.18 8.39
CA GLU A 262 -2.72 -39.29 8.96
C GLU A 262 -2.94 -38.29 10.10
N ARG A 263 -1.93 -38.09 10.97
CA ARG A 263 -1.98 -37.08 12.03
C ARG A 263 -2.00 -35.65 11.47
N ALA A 264 -1.19 -35.37 10.45
CA ALA A 264 -1.16 -34.06 9.80
C ALA A 264 -2.50 -33.74 9.10
N GLU A 265 -3.12 -34.72 8.44
CA GLU A 265 -4.47 -34.59 7.87
C GLU A 265 -5.51 -34.31 8.97
N GLY A 266 -5.46 -35.05 10.08
CA GLY A 266 -6.35 -34.83 11.21
C GLY A 266 -6.23 -33.43 11.83
N ASP A 267 -5.01 -32.92 12.00
CA ASP A 267 -4.76 -31.59 12.53
C ASP A 267 -5.17 -30.48 11.55
N LEU A 268 -4.97 -30.69 10.25
CA LEU A 268 -5.45 -29.78 9.20
C LEU A 268 -6.98 -29.71 9.17
N ILE A 269 -7.67 -30.84 9.24
CA ILE A 269 -9.14 -30.90 9.29
C ILE A 269 -9.66 -30.15 10.54
N LYS A 270 -9.06 -30.38 11.71
CA LYS A 270 -9.41 -29.66 12.95
C LYS A 270 -9.17 -28.15 12.83
N LYS A 271 -8.14 -27.72 12.08
CA LYS A 271 -7.88 -26.30 11.83
C LYS A 271 -8.94 -25.69 10.91
N ILE A 272 -9.29 -26.37 9.82
CA ILE A 272 -10.35 -25.95 8.89
C ILE A 272 -11.70 -25.80 9.62
N MET A 273 -12.06 -26.76 10.47
CA MET A 273 -13.30 -26.71 11.25
C MET A 273 -13.35 -25.54 12.23
N ARG A 274 -12.21 -25.22 12.89
CA ARG A 274 -12.11 -24.05 13.78
C ARG A 274 -12.26 -22.74 13.00
N ASP A 275 -11.62 -22.63 11.86
CA ASP A 275 -11.70 -21.43 11.00
C ASP A 275 -13.12 -21.23 10.45
N MET A 276 -13.79 -22.31 10.03
CA MET A 276 -15.19 -22.26 9.59
C MET A 276 -16.10 -21.79 10.73
N LYS A 277 -15.98 -22.39 11.93
CA LYS A 277 -16.78 -21.99 13.09
C LYS A 277 -16.55 -20.52 13.47
N PHE A 278 -15.31 -20.04 13.39
CA PHE A 278 -14.98 -18.64 13.66
C PHE A 278 -15.60 -17.70 12.64
N ARG A 279 -15.56 -18.04 11.34
CA ARG A 279 -16.22 -17.25 10.28
C ARG A 279 -17.73 -17.21 10.48
N GLU A 280 -18.37 -18.34 10.80
CA GLU A 280 -19.80 -18.38 11.11
C GLU A 280 -20.16 -17.49 12.29
N GLU A 281 -19.37 -17.51 13.36
CA GLU A 281 -19.60 -16.67 14.53
C GLU A 281 -19.47 -15.17 14.20
N LEU A 282 -18.50 -14.80 13.35
CA LEU A 282 -18.34 -13.43 12.86
C LEU A 282 -19.57 -12.97 12.07
N THR A 283 -20.05 -13.81 11.13
CA THR A 283 -21.26 -13.49 10.36
C THR A 283 -22.51 -13.39 11.24
N ARG A 284 -22.61 -14.18 12.32
CA ARG A 284 -23.70 -14.08 13.31
C ARG A 284 -23.65 -12.74 14.07
N ARG A 285 -22.46 -12.32 14.51
CA ARG A 285 -22.28 -11.03 15.20
C ARG A 285 -22.60 -9.85 14.29
N GLU A 286 -22.20 -9.92 13.02
CA GLU A 286 -22.51 -8.88 12.04
C GLU A 286 -24.01 -8.78 11.75
N LYS A 287 -24.70 -9.93 11.62
CA LYS A 287 -26.17 -9.95 11.47
C LYS A 287 -26.86 -9.36 12.70
N PHE A 288 -26.47 -9.79 13.90
CA PHE A 288 -27.04 -9.25 15.13
C PHE A 288 -26.83 -7.74 15.26
N LYS A 289 -25.65 -7.23 14.89
CA LYS A 289 -25.37 -5.80 14.87
C LYS A 289 -26.28 -5.06 13.89
N LYS A 290 -26.45 -5.57 12.67
CA LYS A 290 -27.34 -4.98 11.66
C LYS A 290 -28.80 -4.96 12.12
N ASP A 291 -29.27 -6.02 12.77
CA ASP A 291 -30.64 -6.09 13.30
C ASP A 291 -30.85 -5.09 14.45
N MET A 292 -29.85 -4.91 15.31
CA MET A 292 -29.89 -3.89 16.37
C MET A 292 -29.91 -2.47 15.79
N ASP A 293 -29.05 -2.18 14.80
CA ASP A 293 -29.00 -0.88 14.14
C ASP A 293 -30.32 -0.59 13.38
N LEU A 294 -30.96 -1.61 12.80
CA LEU A 294 -32.25 -1.50 12.12
C LEU A 294 -33.38 -1.19 13.12
N LYS A 295 -33.45 -1.93 14.23
CA LYS A 295 -34.43 -1.67 15.30
C LYS A 295 -34.27 -0.28 15.91
N GLU A 296 -33.04 0.21 16.06
CA GLU A 296 -32.80 1.56 16.54
C GLU A 296 -33.32 2.62 15.56
N ARG A 297 -33.14 2.40 14.26
CA ARG A 297 -33.70 3.30 13.21
C ARG A 297 -35.22 3.28 13.20
N GLU A 298 -35.84 2.11 13.31
CA GLU A 298 -37.30 1.97 13.41
C GLU A 298 -37.84 2.70 14.64
N ARG A 299 -37.16 2.58 15.79
CA ARG A 299 -37.54 3.31 17.01
C ARG A 299 -37.46 4.82 16.84
N LYS A 300 -36.38 5.33 16.23
CA LYS A 300 -36.22 6.77 15.94
C LYS A 300 -37.28 7.28 14.97
N PHE A 301 -37.59 6.50 13.94
CA PHE A 301 -38.65 6.84 12.99
C PHE A 301 -40.02 6.91 13.69
N GLN A 302 -40.32 5.97 14.59
CA GLN A 302 -41.55 5.97 15.37
C GLN A 302 -41.62 7.20 16.30
N GLU A 303 -40.53 7.50 17.02
CA GLU A 303 -40.41 8.69 17.88
C GLU A 303 -40.65 9.98 17.07
N GLU A 304 -40.05 10.12 15.88
CA GLU A 304 -40.27 11.27 14.99
C GLU A 304 -41.73 11.38 14.49
N THR A 305 -42.37 10.26 14.16
CA THR A 305 -43.78 10.27 13.73
C THR A 305 -44.72 10.64 14.87
N ASP A 306 -44.46 10.14 16.08
CA ASP A 306 -45.26 10.44 17.26
C ASP A 306 -45.12 11.93 17.65
N GLU A 307 -43.91 12.49 17.56
CA GLU A 307 -43.68 13.93 17.73
C GLU A 307 -44.43 14.78 16.70
N LEU A 308 -44.46 14.35 15.43
CA LEU A 308 -45.18 15.06 14.37
C LEU A 308 -46.69 15.05 14.61
N ILE A 309 -47.25 13.91 15.04
CA ILE A 309 -48.66 13.77 15.40
C ILE A 309 -49.00 14.67 16.60
N GLN A 310 -48.15 14.69 17.65
CA GLN A 310 -48.33 15.57 18.80
C GLN A 310 -48.27 17.06 18.43
N ARG A 311 -47.36 17.44 17.51
CA ARG A 311 -47.27 18.81 17.00
C ARG A 311 -48.53 19.20 16.21
N ALA A 312 -49.01 18.32 15.32
CA ALA A 312 -50.24 18.55 14.55
C ALA A 312 -51.47 18.71 15.47
N HIS A 313 -51.63 17.84 16.46
CA HIS A 313 -52.72 17.97 17.45
C HIS A 313 -52.62 19.26 18.27
N SER A 314 -51.40 19.68 18.64
CA SER A 314 -51.18 20.94 19.36
C SER A 314 -51.53 22.17 18.51
N GLU A 315 -51.20 22.15 17.22
CA GLU A 315 -51.56 23.22 16.27
C GLU A 315 -53.07 23.27 16.00
N GLU A 316 -53.74 22.12 15.87
CA GLU A 316 -55.20 22.03 15.71
C GLU A 316 -55.94 22.60 16.93
N MET A 317 -55.53 22.23 18.15
CA MET A 317 -56.08 22.79 19.39
C MET A 317 -55.84 24.30 19.49
N LYS A 318 -54.66 24.78 19.06
CA LYS A 318 -54.34 26.21 19.04
C LYS A 318 -55.16 26.98 18.00
N GLY A 319 -55.51 26.35 16.88
CA GLY A 319 -56.43 26.89 15.87
C GLY A 319 -57.87 26.99 16.38
N MET A 320 -58.33 26.03 17.18
CA MET A 320 -59.67 26.08 17.79
C MET A 320 -59.82 27.15 18.88
N LEU A 321 -58.72 27.48 19.58
CA LEU A 321 -58.70 28.49 20.65
C LEU A 321 -58.58 29.93 20.14
N ASN A 322 -58.39 30.14 18.84
CA ASN A 322 -58.29 31.48 18.26
C ASN A 322 -59.03 31.56 16.91
N PRO A 323 -60.38 31.52 16.89
CA PRO A 323 -61.14 31.68 15.66
C PRO A 323 -60.86 33.07 15.10
N GLN A 324 -60.11 33.13 14.00
CA GLN A 324 -59.99 34.36 13.23
C GLN A 324 -61.40 34.81 12.82
N PRO A 325 -61.80 36.06 13.11
CA PRO A 325 -63.05 36.59 12.58
C PRO A 325 -62.97 36.56 11.05
N PRO A 326 -64.07 36.16 10.36
CA PRO A 326 -64.08 36.06 8.91
C PRO A 326 -63.65 37.39 8.29
N SER A 327 -62.51 37.39 7.59
CA SER A 327 -62.06 38.54 6.84
C SER A 327 -63.03 38.78 5.67
N LYS A 328 -63.42 40.03 5.49
CA LYS A 328 -64.53 40.46 4.62
C LYS A 328 -64.23 40.41 3.10
N ASP A 329 -63.13 39.80 2.67
CA ASP A 329 -62.64 39.90 1.28
C ASP A 329 -62.77 38.62 0.44
N SER A 330 -63.49 37.59 0.92
CA SER A 330 -63.78 36.37 0.14
C SER A 330 -65.16 36.36 -0.51
N LEU A 331 -65.60 37.51 -1.02
CA LEU A 331 -66.59 37.60 -2.10
C LEU A 331 -65.89 38.23 -3.29
N VAL A 332 -65.93 37.54 -4.45
CA VAL A 332 -65.49 37.96 -5.80
C VAL A 332 -64.29 37.16 -6.33
N LYS A 333 -64.58 35.96 -6.87
CA LYS A 333 -64.42 35.66 -8.31
C LYS A 333 -64.78 34.20 -8.60
N LYS A 334 -66.06 34.02 -8.94
CA LYS A 334 -66.49 32.94 -9.83
C LYS A 334 -65.79 33.10 -11.18
N GLY A 335 -65.26 31.99 -11.68
CA GLY A 335 -65.43 31.61 -13.09
C GLY A 335 -64.39 32.10 -14.09
N ARG A 336 -63.51 31.18 -14.51
CA ARG A 336 -63.31 30.88 -15.93
C ARG A 336 -62.72 29.48 -16.09
N PRO A 337 -63.41 28.53 -16.76
CA PRO A 337 -62.79 27.30 -17.22
C PRO A 337 -62.05 27.57 -18.53
N LYS A 338 -60.86 26.98 -18.69
CA LYS A 338 -60.25 26.76 -20.01
C LYS A 338 -59.85 25.31 -20.13
N GLU A 339 -60.74 24.60 -20.82
CA GLU A 339 -60.53 23.53 -21.78
C GLU A 339 -59.09 23.02 -21.98
N THR A 340 -58.93 21.74 -21.65
CA THR A 340 -58.33 20.67 -22.48
C THR A 340 -57.62 21.10 -23.78
N LYS A 341 -56.36 20.67 -23.90
CA LYS A 341 -55.92 19.75 -24.96
C LYS A 341 -54.78 18.88 -24.48
#